data_AF-A0A2K3KPL0-F1
#
_entry.id   AF-A0A2K3KPL0-F1
#
_cell.length_a   1.000
_cell.length_b   1.000
_cell.length_c   1.000
_cell.angle_alpha   90.00
_cell.angle_beta   90.00
_cell.angle_gamma   90.00
#
_symmetry.space_group_name_H-M   'P 1'
#
loop_
_entity.id
_entity.type
_entity.pdbx_description
1 polymer ?
#
loop_
_entity_poly.entity_id
_entity_poly.type
_entity_poly.pdbx_seq_one_letter_code
_entity_poly.pdbx_strand_id
1 'polypeptide(L)'
;VFYKVDPSNVRHQRQSYADDFVKHHQRFGGKVDAWKAALTQVAGLSGWDSQVTRPESTLVTEIVKDILKKLNSCFSSNYEGMTGIDMHIEQIQSLLLLELPTVRIIGIWGMGGIGKTTIVSAVFEKLATQGRHYIL
;
A
#
# COMPACT_ATOMS: atom_id res chain seq x y z
N VAL A 1 11.37 5.99 0.15
CA VAL A 1 11.66 6.15 -1.29
C VAL A 1 12.54 7.38 -1.44
N PHE A 2 13.71 7.24 -2.06
CA PHE A 2 14.61 8.34 -2.40
C PHE A 2 14.40 8.67 -3.88
N TYR A 3 13.68 9.77 -4.14
CA TYR A 3 13.37 10.21 -5.50
C TYR A 3 14.36 11.29 -5.93
N LYS A 4 15.17 11.00 -6.96
CA LYS A 4 16.17 11.91 -7.54
C LYS A 4 17.07 12.58 -6.50
N VAL A 5 17.35 11.85 -5.42
CA VAL A 5 18.24 12.27 -4.34
C VAL A 5 19.13 11.08 -3.95
N ASP A 6 20.39 11.36 -3.64
CA ASP A 6 21.29 10.36 -3.08
C ASP A 6 20.91 10.10 -1.61
N PRO A 7 20.58 8.85 -1.22
CA PRO A 7 20.28 8.48 0.16
C PRO A 7 21.36 8.92 1.16
N SER A 8 22.64 8.93 0.76
CA SER A 8 23.78 9.36 1.57
C SER A 8 23.68 10.84 1.95
N ASN A 9 23.26 11.69 1.00
CA ASN A 9 23.09 13.12 1.25
C ASN A 9 21.97 13.39 2.26
N VAL A 10 20.89 12.58 2.22
CA VAL A 10 19.80 12.66 3.21
C VAL A 10 20.25 12.17 4.58
N ARG A 11 20.95 11.02 4.63
CA ARG A 11 21.39 10.36 5.87
C ARG A 11 22.41 11.18 6.67
N HIS A 12 23.30 11.86 5.95
CA HIS A 12 24.37 12.67 6.53
C HIS A 12 24.10 14.17 6.42
N GLN A 13 22.91 14.57 5.97
CA GLN A 13 22.48 15.96 5.80
C GLN A 13 23.53 16.82 5.07
N ARG A 14 24.00 16.35 3.92
CA ARG A 14 25.01 17.01 3.09
C ARG A 14 24.36 17.86 2.00
N GLN A 15 25.18 18.68 1.32
CA GLN A 15 24.73 19.59 0.26
C GLN A 15 23.62 20.54 0.75
N SER A 16 22.54 20.71 -0.01
CA SER A 16 21.44 21.61 0.31
C SER A 16 20.83 21.37 1.70
N TYR A 17 20.82 20.11 2.17
CA TYR A 17 20.32 19.77 3.50
C TYR A 17 21.13 20.47 4.60
N ALA A 18 22.46 20.56 4.45
CA ALA A 18 23.30 21.22 5.44
C ALA A 18 22.93 22.70 5.58
N ASP A 19 22.83 23.39 4.44
CA ASP A 19 22.52 24.83 4.39
C ASP A 19 21.11 25.12 4.92
N ASP A 20 20.13 24.30 4.56
CA ASP A 20 18.74 24.47 5.01
C ASP A 20 18.57 24.17 6.50
N PHE A 21 19.30 23.18 7.03
CA PHE A 21 19.28 22.94 8.47
C PHE A 21 19.90 24.07 9.29
N VAL A 22 20.90 24.80 8.76
CA VAL A 22 21.42 26.01 9.42
C VAL A 22 20.34 27.09 9.49
N LYS A 23 19.66 27.36 8.37
CA LYS A 23 18.54 28.33 8.33
C LYS A 23 17.40 27.92 9.27
N HIS A 24 17.06 26.64 9.29
CA HIS A 24 16.02 26.11 10.18
C HIS A 24 16.43 26.20 11.65
N HIS A 25 17.70 26.00 11.98
CA HIS A 25 18.17 26.12 13.35
C HIS A 25 18.04 27.55 13.87
N GLN A 26 18.30 28.56 13.02
CA GLN A 26 18.06 29.97 13.37
C GLN A 26 16.58 30.27 13.64
N ARG A 27 15.66 29.61 12.94
CA ARG A 27 14.20 29.86 13.07
C ARG A 27 13.52 29.03 14.16
N PHE A 28 13.97 27.79 14.36
CA PHE A 28 13.29 26.79 15.18
C PHE A 28 14.12 26.27 16.36
N GLY A 29 15.39 26.68 16.47
CA GLY A 29 16.29 26.34 17.57
C GLY A 29 16.56 24.84 17.69
N GLY A 30 16.70 24.36 18.93
CA GLY A 30 17.07 22.98 19.25
C GLY A 30 16.09 21.90 18.78
N LYS A 31 14.87 22.25 18.32
CA LYS A 31 13.96 21.28 17.69
C LYS A 31 14.58 20.64 16.44
N VAL A 32 15.47 21.38 15.77
CA VAL A 32 16.14 20.93 14.54
C VAL A 32 17.04 19.72 14.79
N ASP A 33 17.60 19.57 15.99
CA ASP A 33 18.46 18.42 16.29
C ASP A 33 17.67 17.11 16.33
N ALA A 34 16.43 17.15 16.85
CA ALA A 34 15.51 16.02 16.79
C ALA A 34 15.12 15.68 15.34
N TRP A 35 14.95 16.68 14.47
CA TRP A 35 14.65 16.46 13.05
C TRP A 35 15.82 15.84 12.31
N LYS A 36 17.05 16.30 12.57
CA LYS A 36 18.27 15.69 12.02
C LYS A 36 18.39 14.23 12.44
N ALA A 37 18.21 13.94 13.73
CA ALA A 37 18.25 12.57 14.25
C ALA A 37 17.19 11.68 13.59
N ALA A 38 15.94 12.15 13.49
CA ALA A 38 14.86 11.43 12.83
C ALA A 38 15.16 11.18 11.34
N LEU A 39 15.69 12.19 10.64
CA LEU A 39 16.04 12.06 9.22
C LEU A 39 17.18 11.05 9.00
N THR A 40 18.22 11.06 9.85
CA THR A 40 19.29 10.05 9.81
C THR A 40 18.75 8.64 10.05
N GLN A 41 17.82 8.45 11.00
CA GLN A 41 17.21 7.15 11.25
C GLN A 41 16.38 6.67 10.06
N VAL A 42 15.47 7.50 9.55
CA VAL A 42 14.60 7.15 8.42
C VAL A 42 15.42 6.89 7.15
N ALA A 43 16.47 7.68 6.90
CA ALA A 43 17.35 7.48 5.76
C ALA A 43 18.28 6.25 5.90
N GLY A 44 18.39 5.68 7.10
CA GLY A 44 19.07 4.42 7.35
C GLY A 44 18.22 3.18 7.07
N LEU A 45 16.91 3.34 6.86
CA LEU A 45 16.02 2.23 6.53
C LEU A 45 16.23 1.78 5.07
N SER A 46 16.14 0.47 4.83
CA SER A 46 16.12 -0.06 3.47
C SER A 46 14.93 0.51 2.70
N GLY A 47 15.18 0.93 1.46
CA GLY A 47 14.15 1.50 0.61
C GLY A 47 14.61 1.59 -0.84
N TRP A 48 13.76 2.17 -1.69
CA TRP A 48 14.03 2.31 -3.11
C TRP A 48 14.73 3.63 -3.44
N ASP A 49 15.69 3.57 -4.35
CA ASP A 49 16.38 4.70 -4.97
C ASP A 49 15.98 4.80 -6.45
N SER A 50 15.36 5.91 -6.84
CA SER A 50 14.90 6.13 -8.23
C SER A 50 16.03 6.35 -9.24
N GLN A 51 17.28 6.51 -8.77
CA GLN A 51 18.45 6.58 -9.62
C GLN A 51 18.94 5.17 -10.00
N VAL A 52 18.70 4.18 -9.13
CA VAL A 52 19.04 2.77 -9.36
C VAL A 52 17.91 2.04 -10.09
N THR A 53 16.67 2.19 -9.63
CA THR A 53 15.50 1.53 -10.23
C THR A 53 14.89 2.44 -11.28
N ARG A 54 15.23 2.18 -12.55
CA ARG A 54 14.71 2.90 -13.72
C ARG A 54 14.13 1.93 -14.76
N PRO A 55 13.13 2.35 -15.54
CA PRO A 55 12.44 3.67 -15.54
C PRO A 55 11.58 3.92 -14.30
N GLU A 56 11.13 5.18 -14.11
CA GLU A 56 10.28 5.57 -12.96
C GLU A 56 8.98 4.73 -12.89
N SER A 57 8.45 4.28 -14.03
CA SER A 57 7.30 3.37 -14.08
C SER A 57 7.59 2.03 -13.40
N THR A 58 8.77 1.44 -13.60
CA THR A 58 9.18 0.19 -12.94
C THR A 58 9.27 0.39 -11.43
N LEU A 59 9.84 1.51 -10.97
CA LEU A 59 9.90 1.83 -9.55
C LEU A 59 8.50 1.87 -8.92
N VAL A 60 7.55 2.56 -9.57
CA VAL A 60 6.16 2.64 -9.08
C VAL A 60 5.53 1.26 -9.02
N THR A 61 5.67 0.44 -10.07
CA THR A 61 5.13 -0.92 -10.12
C THR A 61 5.67 -1.78 -8.98
N GLU A 62 6.98 -1.75 -8.72
CA GLU A 62 7.60 -2.52 -7.64
C GLU A 62 7.14 -2.06 -6.24
N ILE A 63 7.00 -0.74 -6.02
CA ILE A 63 6.47 -0.21 -4.75
C ILE A 63 5.03 -0.67 -4.53
N VAL A 64 4.17 -0.55 -5.55
CA VAL A 64 2.77 -0.97 -5.49
C VAL A 64 2.69 -2.47 -5.18
N LYS A 65 3.49 -3.28 -5.88
CA LYS A 65 3.54 -4.73 -5.67
C LYS A 65 3.98 -5.10 -4.25
N ASP A 66 5.00 -4.44 -3.71
CA ASP A 66 5.48 -4.68 -2.34
C ASP A 66 4.44 -4.30 -1.28
N ILE A 67 3.80 -3.13 -1.42
CA ILE A 67 2.71 -2.70 -0.52
C ILE A 67 1.55 -3.70 -0.59
N LEU A 68 1.13 -4.07 -1.79
CA LEU A 68 0.06 -5.04 -2.00
C LEU A 68 0.37 -6.41 -1.38
N LYS A 69 1.61 -6.89 -1.50
CA LYS A 69 2.07 -8.14 -0.88
C LYS A 69 1.99 -8.07 0.65
N LYS A 70 2.48 -6.97 1.24
CA LYS A 70 2.44 -6.74 2.69
C LYS A 70 1.02 -6.67 3.23
N LEU A 71 0.12 -5.99 2.52
CA LEU A 71 -1.29 -5.92 2.87
C LEU A 71 -1.94 -7.32 2.82
N ASN A 72 -1.75 -8.08 1.74
CA ASN A 72 -2.33 -9.42 1.62
C ASN A 72 -1.87 -10.39 2.70
N SER A 73 -0.59 -10.34 3.06
CA SER A 73 -0.05 -11.16 4.14
C SER A 73 -0.72 -10.86 5.48
N CYS A 74 -1.23 -9.65 5.66
CA CYS A 74 -1.98 -9.26 6.86
C CYS A 74 -3.40 -9.86 6.84
N PHE A 75 -4.07 -9.83 5.68
CA PHE A 75 -5.46 -10.27 5.55
C PHE A 75 -5.66 -11.79 5.48
N SER A 76 -4.68 -12.57 5.01
CA SER A 76 -4.86 -14.03 4.83
C SER A 76 -4.94 -14.81 6.16
N SER A 77 -4.64 -14.19 7.30
CA SER A 77 -4.65 -14.84 8.62
C SER A 77 -6.03 -14.92 9.27
N ASN A 78 -7.06 -14.32 8.67
CA ASN A 78 -8.34 -14.07 9.35
C ASN A 78 -9.50 -15.01 8.99
N TYR A 79 -9.36 -15.96 8.06
CA TYR A 79 -10.51 -16.69 7.50
C TYR A 79 -10.38 -18.22 7.36
N GLU A 80 -9.42 -18.86 8.03
CA GLU A 80 -9.43 -20.33 8.16
C GLU A 80 -10.58 -20.75 9.10
N GLY A 81 -11.80 -20.94 8.56
CA GLY A 81 -12.89 -21.57 9.33
C GLY A 81 -14.35 -21.29 8.92
N MET A 82 -14.65 -20.44 7.93
CA MET A 82 -16.04 -20.09 7.58
C MET A 82 -16.55 -20.82 6.32
N THR A 83 -16.88 -22.11 6.46
CA THR A 83 -17.37 -23.03 5.41
C THR A 83 -18.72 -22.69 4.75
N GLY A 84 -19.31 -21.51 4.99
CA GLY A 84 -20.56 -21.06 4.34
C GLY A 84 -20.41 -19.81 3.46
N ILE A 85 -19.34 -19.05 3.64
CA ILE A 85 -19.16 -17.76 2.96
C ILE A 85 -18.68 -17.96 1.52
N ASP A 86 -17.89 -18.99 1.25
CA ASP A 86 -17.35 -19.27 -0.09
C ASP A 86 -18.43 -19.47 -1.15
N MET A 87 -19.51 -20.19 -0.84
CA MET A 87 -20.63 -20.41 -1.76
C MET A 87 -21.32 -19.09 -2.15
N HIS A 88 -21.51 -18.19 -1.18
CA HIS A 88 -22.07 -16.86 -1.45
C HIS A 88 -21.13 -15.99 -2.26
N ILE A 89 -19.81 -16.11 -2.05
CA ILE A 89 -18.84 -15.39 -2.86
C ILE A 89 -18.85 -15.87 -4.31
N GLU A 90 -18.84 -17.18 -4.56
CA GLU A 90 -18.89 -17.75 -5.91
C GLU A 90 -20.13 -17.31 -6.69
N GLN A 91 -21.30 -17.32 -6.03
CA GLN A 91 -22.54 -16.79 -6.62
C GLN A 91 -22.39 -15.31 -7.01
N ILE A 92 -21.86 -14.46 -6.13
CA ILE A 92 -21.68 -13.03 -6.42
C ILE A 92 -20.64 -12.81 -7.54
N GLN A 93 -19.57 -13.61 -7.59
CA GLN A 93 -18.57 -13.56 -8.65
C GLN A 93 -19.15 -13.92 -10.02
N SER A 94 -20.00 -14.96 -10.08
CA SER A 94 -20.70 -15.32 -11.32
C SER A 94 -21.65 -14.22 -11.81
N LEU A 95 -22.29 -13.48 -10.90
CA LEU A 95 -23.17 -12.35 -11.24
C LEU A 95 -22.38 -11.13 -11.73
N LEU A 96 -21.17 -10.94 -11.22
CA LEU A 96 -20.29 -9.84 -11.62
C LEU A 96 -19.74 -10.03 -13.04
N LEU A 97 -19.63 -11.27 -13.55
CA LEU A 97 -19.10 -11.56 -14.89
C LEU A 97 -17.83 -10.74 -15.18
N LEU A 98 -16.84 -10.90 -14.28
CA LEU A 98 -15.64 -10.05 -14.18
C LEU A 98 -14.76 -10.02 -15.45
N GLU A 99 -15.02 -10.91 -16.41
CA GLU A 99 -14.34 -10.99 -17.69
C GLU A 99 -14.85 -9.97 -18.73
N LEU A 100 -15.93 -9.24 -18.43
CA LEU A 100 -16.52 -8.25 -19.34
C LEU A 100 -16.15 -6.80 -18.91
N PRO A 101 -15.80 -5.90 -19.85
CA PRO A 101 -15.31 -4.54 -19.54
C PRO A 101 -16.41 -3.55 -19.12
N THR A 102 -17.50 -4.03 -18.51
CA THR A 102 -18.68 -3.24 -18.16
C THR A 102 -18.80 -3.03 -16.65
N VAL A 103 -19.13 -1.80 -16.24
CA VAL A 103 -19.41 -1.48 -14.83
C VAL A 103 -20.78 -2.04 -14.45
N ARG A 104 -20.86 -2.80 -13.35
CA ARG A 104 -22.10 -3.35 -12.79
C ARG A 104 -22.27 -2.96 -11.33
N ILE A 105 -23.52 -2.80 -10.92
CA ILE A 105 -23.90 -2.53 -9.54
C ILE A 105 -24.76 -3.69 -9.05
N ILE A 106 -24.40 -4.28 -7.91
CA ILE A 106 -25.15 -5.36 -7.26
C ILE A 106 -25.68 -4.85 -5.91
N GLY A 107 -26.98 -5.01 -5.69
CA GLY A 107 -27.62 -4.75 -4.40
C GLY A 107 -27.87 -6.05 -3.64
N ILE A 108 -27.43 -6.12 -2.39
CA ILE A 108 -27.72 -7.26 -1.49
C ILE A 108 -28.75 -6.79 -0.44
N TRP A 109 -29.91 -7.43 -0.40
CA TRP A 109 -30.99 -7.12 0.55
C TRP A 109 -31.36 -8.31 1.42
N GLY A 110 -32.05 -8.06 2.54
CA GLY A 110 -32.48 -9.09 3.49
C GLY A 110 -32.67 -8.55 4.89
N MET A 111 -33.19 -9.38 5.81
CA MET A 111 -33.43 -9.00 7.21
C MET A 111 -32.17 -8.51 7.93
N GLY A 112 -32.35 -7.70 8.97
CA GLY A 112 -31.25 -7.25 9.84
C GLY A 112 -30.52 -8.42 10.50
N GLY A 113 -29.21 -8.31 10.70
CA GLY A 113 -28.40 -9.34 11.39
C GLY A 113 -28.02 -10.57 10.57
N ILE A 114 -28.55 -10.77 9.36
CA ILE A 114 -28.27 -11.96 8.52
C ILE A 114 -26.85 -12.02 7.92
N GLY A 115 -26.00 -11.01 8.17
CA GLY A 115 -24.61 -11.00 7.69
C GLY A 115 -24.36 -10.42 6.30
N LYS A 116 -25.27 -9.59 5.75
CA LYS A 116 -25.09 -8.94 4.43
C LYS A 116 -23.75 -8.21 4.29
N THR A 117 -23.41 -7.38 5.28
CA THR A 117 -22.15 -6.63 5.30
C THR A 117 -20.95 -7.57 5.34
N THR A 118 -21.03 -8.66 6.12
CA THR A 118 -19.98 -9.68 6.21
C THR A 118 -19.72 -10.35 4.87
N ILE A 119 -20.77 -10.68 4.12
CA ILE A 119 -20.65 -11.24 2.77
C ILE A 119 -20.00 -10.24 1.81
N VAL A 120 -20.42 -8.96 1.82
CA VAL A 120 -19.81 -7.91 0.98
C VAL A 120 -18.32 -7.77 1.27
N SER A 121 -17.94 -7.73 2.55
CA SER A 121 -16.54 -7.64 2.96
C SER A 121 -15.72 -8.83 2.46
N ALA A 122 -16.23 -10.06 2.62
CA ALA A 122 -15.52 -11.26 2.19
C ALA A 122 -15.38 -11.35 0.64
N VAL A 123 -16.42 -10.95 -0.11
CA VAL A 123 -16.36 -10.85 -1.58
C VAL A 123 -15.31 -9.82 -2.00
N PHE A 124 -15.31 -8.63 -1.40
CA PHE A 124 -14.36 -7.58 -1.72
C PHE A 124 -12.91 -8.05 -1.52
N GLU A 125 -12.64 -8.74 -0.42
CA GLU A 125 -11.32 -9.30 -0.12
C GLU A 125 -10.91 -10.42 -1.10
N LYS A 126 -11.84 -11.32 -1.47
CA LYS A 126 -11.57 -12.38 -2.46
C LYS A 126 -11.31 -11.79 -3.86
N LEU A 127 -12.04 -10.75 -4.26
CA LEU A 127 -11.82 -10.06 -5.53
C LEU A 127 -10.52 -9.28 -5.56
N ALA A 128 -10.17 -8.59 -4.47
CA ALA A 128 -8.90 -7.89 -4.34
C ALA A 128 -7.69 -8.85 -4.40
N THR A 129 -7.87 -10.10 -3.96
CA THR A 129 -6.84 -11.14 -4.08
C THR A 129 -6.81 -11.79 -5.47
N GLN A 130 -7.97 -12.09 -6.09
CA GLN A 130 -8.06 -12.68 -7.44
C GLN A 130 -7.69 -11.73 -8.59
N GLY A 131 -7.96 -10.42 -8.48
CA GLY A 131 -7.54 -9.42 -9.48
C GLY A 131 -6.01 -9.32 -9.65
N ARG A 132 -5.24 -9.95 -8.77
CA ARG A 132 -3.77 -10.10 -8.90
C ARG A 132 -3.34 -11.29 -9.77
N HIS A 133 -4.25 -12.17 -10.19
CA HIS A 133 -3.94 -13.31 -11.07
C HIS A 133 -4.12 -12.99 -12.57
N TYR A 134 -4.85 -11.93 -12.93
CA TYR A 134 -5.11 -11.53 -14.31
C TYR A 134 -4.21 -10.39 -14.82
N ILE A 135 -3.21 -9.96 -14.02
CA ILE A 135 -2.20 -8.96 -14.41
C ILE A 135 -0.78 -9.58 -14.38
N LEU A 136 -0.68 -10.84 -14.80
CA LEU A 136 0.58 -11.44 -15.26
C LEU A 136 0.54 -11.56 -16.78
#